data_AF-A0A3C0V9A3-F1
#
_entry.id   AF-A0A3C0V9A3-F1
#
_cell.length_a   1.000
_cell.length_b   1.000
_cell.length_c   1.000
_cell.angle_alpha   90.00
_cell.angle_beta   90.00
_cell.angle_gamma   90.00
#
_symmetry.space_group_name_H-M   'P 1'
#
loop_
_entity.id
_entity.type
_entity.pdbx_description
1 polymer ?
#
loop_
_entity_poly.entity_id
_entity_poly.type
_entity_poly.pdbx_seq_one_letter_code
_entity_poly.pdbx_strand_id
1 'polypeptide(L)'
;MTDMTRLFRRGFTLIELLIVILIIGVLAGLIMKGVALVRDKANNAAAKAMVSAIDNGLRVYREDTGYYPGSDAPADPEDPASNVISVVVTLLDRKGFVKINEADKAVIDGDTTRPLTADERADPDTEIVVTDPWGEIYVARENESKQRKESWMRNRDGMDVYSKGKNIEDDTVLGTEGPDNDDIGNW
;
A
#
# COMPACT_ATOMS: atom_id res chain seq x y z
N MET A 1 -6.83 -16.03 76.88
CA MET A 1 -6.77 -17.22 76.01
C MET A 1 -7.12 -16.75 74.62
N THR A 2 -6.11 -16.30 73.88
CA THR A 2 -6.27 -15.81 72.50
C THR A 2 -5.00 -16.19 71.77
N ASP A 3 -5.03 -17.37 71.17
CA ASP A 3 -3.95 -17.87 70.33
C ASP A 3 -3.94 -17.04 69.05
N MET A 4 -3.01 -16.10 68.97
CA MET A 4 -2.84 -15.23 67.82
C MET A 4 -1.98 -15.97 66.80
N THR A 5 -2.61 -16.86 66.05
CA THR A 5 -1.98 -17.64 64.97
C THR A 5 -1.43 -16.69 63.90
N ARG A 6 -0.13 -16.38 63.98
CA ARG A 6 0.60 -15.68 62.92
C ARG A 6 0.59 -16.58 61.68
N LEU A 7 -0.25 -16.24 60.71
CA LEU A 7 -0.16 -16.78 59.36
C LEU A 7 1.22 -16.37 58.79
N PHE A 8 2.12 -17.34 58.65
CA PHE A 8 3.41 -17.14 58.00
C PHE A 8 3.20 -16.57 56.60
N ARG A 9 3.59 -15.31 56.39
CA ARG A 9 3.66 -14.73 55.05
C ARG A 9 4.80 -15.44 54.30
N ARG A 10 4.46 -16.29 53.33
CA ARG A 10 5.42 -16.90 52.42
C ARG A 10 6.12 -15.79 51.63
N GLY A 11 7.44 -15.73 51.70
CA GLY A 11 8.28 -14.85 50.89
C GLY A 11 8.42 -15.39 49.47
N PHE A 12 8.61 -14.50 48.50
CA PHE A 12 8.85 -14.86 47.10
C PHE A 12 10.24 -15.46 46.95
N THR A 13 10.36 -16.55 46.19
CA THR A 13 11.66 -17.20 45.95
C THR A 13 12.34 -16.63 44.70
N LEU A 14 13.68 -16.61 44.69
CA LEU A 14 14.44 -16.21 43.51
C LEU A 14 14.16 -17.11 42.30
N ILE A 15 13.87 -18.39 42.55
CA ILE A 15 13.54 -19.35 41.49
C ILE A 15 12.18 -19.06 40.85
N GLU A 16 11.19 -18.62 41.63
CA GLU A 16 9.90 -18.17 41.08
C GLU A 16 10.09 -16.95 40.17
N LEU A 17 10.94 -15.99 40.56
CA LEU A 17 11.25 -14.84 39.69
C LEU A 17 11.96 -15.28 38.40
N LEU A 18 12.92 -16.20 38.53
CA LEU A 18 13.75 -16.66 37.42
C LEU A 18 12.93 -17.41 36.36
N ILE A 19 12.00 -18.26 36.79
CA ILE A 19 11.10 -18.97 35.86
C ILE A 19 10.17 -17.98 35.15
N VAL A 20 9.68 -16.95 35.84
CA VAL A 20 8.78 -15.95 35.23
C VAL A 20 9.47 -15.16 34.13
N ILE A 21 10.68 -14.65 34.38
CA ILE A 21 11.42 -13.90 33.33
C ILE A 21 11.83 -14.82 32.18
N LEU A 22 12.09 -16.10 32.44
CA LEU A 22 12.37 -17.10 31.41
C LEU A 22 11.14 -17.34 30.51
N ILE A 23 9.96 -17.50 31.11
CA ILE A 23 8.71 -17.65 30.34
C ILE A 23 8.40 -16.38 29.53
N ILE A 24 8.55 -15.19 30.14
CA ILE A 24 8.36 -13.91 29.43
C ILE A 24 9.33 -13.79 28.25
N GLY A 25 10.60 -14.17 28.43
CA GLY A 25 11.59 -14.14 27.36
C GLY A 25 11.22 -15.05 26.17
N VAL A 26 10.75 -16.27 26.45
CA VAL A 26 10.28 -17.20 25.40
C VAL A 26 9.04 -16.64 24.69
N LEU A 27 8.04 -16.17 25.44
CA LEU A 27 6.81 -15.62 24.86
C LEU A 27 7.09 -14.36 24.02
N ALA A 28 7.94 -13.46 24.51
CA ALA A 28 8.33 -12.26 23.79
C ALA A 28 9.01 -12.59 22.44
N GLY A 29 9.89 -13.59 22.41
CA GLY A 29 10.54 -14.03 21.17
C GLY A 29 9.56 -14.56 20.11
N LEU A 30 8.53 -15.30 20.53
CA LEU A 30 7.50 -15.82 19.62
C LEU A 30 6.60 -14.70 19.05
N ILE A 31 6.23 -13.72 19.88
CA ILE A 31 5.39 -12.59 19.46
C ILE A 31 6.06 -11.80 18.34
N MET A 32 7.37 -11.52 18.44
CA MET A 32 8.09 -10.71 17.44
C MET A 32 8.00 -11.30 16.03
N LYS A 33 8.11 -12.62 15.87
CA LYS A 33 8.01 -13.27 14.55
C LYS A 33 6.59 -13.23 13.97
N GLY A 34 5.57 -13.32 14.83
CA GLY A 34 4.17 -13.25 14.40
C GLY A 34 3.78 -11.87 13.86
N VAL A 35 4.26 -10.79 14.49
CA VAL A 35 3.89 -9.41 14.13
C VAL A 35 4.33 -9.05 12.70
N ALA A 36 5.54 -9.41 12.29
CA ALA A 36 6.04 -9.10 10.95
C ALA A 36 5.18 -9.74 9.86
N LEU A 37 4.82 -11.01 10.01
CA LEU A 37 3.98 -11.74 9.05
C LEU A 37 2.57 -11.16 8.95
N VAL A 38 1.99 -10.73 10.07
CA VAL A 38 0.67 -10.10 10.09
C VAL A 38 0.72 -8.73 9.41
N ARG A 39 1.79 -7.95 9.65
CA ARG A 39 1.98 -6.65 9.00
C ARG A 39 2.14 -6.79 7.49
N ASP A 40 2.96 -7.71 7.02
CA ASP A 40 3.14 -7.97 5.58
C ASP A 40 1.80 -8.35 4.92
N LYS A 41 1.01 -9.22 5.55
CA LYS A 41 -0.34 -9.57 5.06
C LYS A 41 -1.30 -8.38 5.05
N ALA A 42 -1.24 -7.54 6.08
CA ALA A 42 -2.08 -6.35 6.17
C ALA A 42 -1.72 -5.32 5.08
N ASN A 43 -0.42 -5.12 4.84
CA ASN A 43 0.09 -4.28 3.76
C ASN A 43 -0.39 -4.80 2.41
N ASN A 44 -0.20 -6.08 2.10
CA ASN A 44 -0.65 -6.65 0.81
C ASN A 44 -2.16 -6.52 0.62
N ALA A 45 -2.95 -6.71 1.68
CA ALA A 45 -4.40 -6.53 1.63
C ALA A 45 -4.79 -5.07 1.39
N ALA A 46 -4.12 -4.12 2.04
CA ALA A 46 -4.35 -2.68 1.86
C ALA A 46 -3.99 -2.24 0.43
N ALA A 47 -2.83 -2.65 -0.08
CA ALA A 47 -2.41 -2.38 -1.44
C ALA A 47 -3.42 -2.91 -2.47
N LYS A 48 -3.84 -4.18 -2.33
CA LYS A 48 -4.84 -4.78 -3.22
C LYS A 48 -6.19 -4.07 -3.20
N ALA A 49 -6.63 -3.64 -2.02
CA ALA A 49 -7.87 -2.88 -1.87
C ALA A 49 -7.77 -1.52 -2.56
N MET A 50 -6.65 -0.83 -2.41
CA MET A 50 -6.41 0.48 -3.04
C MET A 50 -6.32 0.36 -4.56
N VAL A 51 -5.56 -0.62 -5.09
CA VAL A 51 -5.50 -0.91 -6.53
C VAL A 51 -6.89 -1.14 -7.11
N SER A 52 -7.72 -1.93 -6.43
CA SER A 52 -9.10 -2.18 -6.85
C SER A 52 -9.95 -0.90 -6.83
N ALA A 53 -9.73 -0.02 -5.86
CA ALA A 53 -10.45 1.25 -5.76
C ALA A 53 -10.05 2.20 -6.90
N ILE A 54 -8.75 2.29 -7.20
CA ILE A 54 -8.22 3.08 -8.31
C ILE A 54 -8.73 2.54 -9.65
N ASP A 55 -8.69 1.22 -9.90
CA ASP A 55 -9.21 0.60 -11.13
C ASP A 55 -10.69 0.94 -11.35
N ASN A 56 -11.52 0.83 -10.30
CA ASN A 56 -12.93 1.20 -10.37
C ASN A 56 -13.11 2.70 -10.67
N GLY A 57 -12.34 3.56 -10.00
CA GLY A 57 -12.38 5.01 -10.24
C GLY A 57 -12.03 5.36 -11.69
N LEU A 58 -10.99 4.73 -12.23
CA LEU A 58 -10.58 4.89 -13.63
C LEU A 58 -11.67 4.47 -14.61
N ARG A 59 -12.33 3.34 -14.35
CA ARG A 59 -13.44 2.86 -15.19
C ARG A 59 -14.60 3.85 -15.21
N VAL A 60 -15.00 4.35 -14.05
CA VAL A 60 -16.07 5.35 -13.93
C VAL A 60 -15.69 6.65 -14.64
N TYR A 61 -14.45 7.12 -14.48
CA TYR A 61 -13.98 8.31 -15.19
C TYR A 61 -14.08 8.14 -16.71
N ARG A 62 -13.67 6.98 -17.22
CA ARG A 62 -13.77 6.67 -18.65
C ARG A 62 -15.23 6.58 -19.11
N GLU A 63 -16.12 6.02 -18.31
CA GLU A 63 -17.55 5.98 -18.64
C GLU A 63 -18.14 7.39 -18.80
N ASP A 64 -17.72 8.34 -17.96
CA ASP A 64 -18.18 9.73 -18.00
C ASP A 64 -17.55 10.55 -19.14
N THR A 65 -16.25 10.39 -19.40
CA THR A 65 -15.47 11.25 -20.31
C THR A 65 -15.19 10.61 -21.67
N GLY A 66 -15.29 9.29 -21.77
CA GLY A 66 -14.98 8.50 -22.97
C GLY A 66 -13.52 8.07 -23.10
N TYR A 67 -12.62 8.55 -22.23
CA TYR A 67 -11.18 8.27 -22.28
C TYR A 67 -10.59 8.14 -20.87
N TYR A 68 -9.41 7.51 -20.75
CA TYR A 68 -8.69 7.46 -19.47
C TYR A 68 -7.93 8.77 -19.24
N PRO A 69 -7.80 9.23 -17.98
CA PRO A 69 -6.98 10.40 -17.67
C PRO A 69 -5.52 10.13 -18.10
N GLY A 70 -4.87 11.13 -18.69
CA GLY A 70 -3.49 11.02 -19.19
C GLY A 70 -3.35 10.37 -20.58
N SER A 71 -4.41 9.83 -21.20
CA SER A 71 -4.34 9.19 -22.53
C SER A 71 -3.98 10.14 -23.69
N ASP A 72 -4.14 11.46 -23.50
CA ASP A 72 -3.72 12.50 -24.46
C ASP A 72 -2.36 13.13 -24.11
N ALA A 73 -1.77 12.79 -22.96
CA ALA A 73 -0.48 13.32 -22.54
C ALA A 73 0.66 12.44 -23.10
N PRO A 74 1.76 13.02 -23.60
CA PRO A 74 2.91 12.23 -23.99
C PRO A 74 3.41 11.47 -22.76
N ALA A 75 3.33 10.13 -22.80
CA ALA A 75 4.02 9.28 -21.84
C ALA A 75 5.52 9.56 -21.98
N ASP A 76 6.18 9.90 -20.87
CA ASP A 76 7.64 9.94 -20.86
C ASP A 76 8.13 8.49 -21.04
N PRO A 77 8.89 8.17 -22.09
CA PRO A 77 9.41 6.81 -22.27
C PRO A 77 10.43 6.40 -21.20
N GLU A 78 11.01 7.36 -20.45
CA GLU A 78 11.91 7.09 -19.32
C GLU A 78 11.14 6.97 -17.99
N ASP A 79 9.94 7.54 -17.90
CA ASP A 79 9.05 7.43 -16.74
C ASP A 79 7.56 7.38 -17.17
N PRO A 80 7.06 6.20 -17.58
CA PRO A 80 5.68 6.02 -18.00
C PRO A 80 4.66 6.20 -16.86
N ALA A 81 5.11 6.33 -15.61
CA ALA A 81 4.27 6.57 -14.43
C ALA A 81 4.08 8.07 -14.11
N SER A 82 5.00 8.93 -14.56
CA SER A 82 5.10 10.35 -14.20
C SER A 82 3.83 11.18 -14.45
N ASN A 83 3.05 10.86 -15.48
CA ASN A 83 1.97 11.76 -15.95
C ASN A 83 0.54 11.27 -15.69
N VAL A 84 0.36 10.04 -15.18
CA VAL A 84 -0.98 9.43 -15.11
C VAL A 84 -1.55 9.47 -13.69
N ILE A 85 -0.73 9.38 -12.65
CA ILE A 85 -1.23 8.94 -11.32
C ILE A 85 -1.57 10.10 -10.41
N SER A 86 -0.77 11.16 -10.40
CA SER A 86 -1.09 12.37 -9.64
C SER A 86 -2.41 12.97 -10.11
N VAL A 87 -2.62 12.97 -11.44
CA VAL A 87 -3.86 13.39 -12.10
C VAL A 87 -5.02 12.47 -11.72
N VAL A 88 -4.84 11.15 -11.74
CA VAL A 88 -5.88 10.19 -11.36
C VAL A 88 -6.28 10.33 -9.90
N VAL A 89 -5.33 10.39 -8.99
CA VAL A 89 -5.59 10.44 -7.55
C VAL A 89 -6.27 11.75 -7.17
N THR A 90 -5.77 12.88 -7.67
CA THR A 90 -6.35 14.20 -7.41
C THR A 90 -7.77 14.29 -7.97
N LEU A 91 -8.03 13.71 -9.16
CA LEU A 91 -9.37 13.70 -9.75
C LEU A 91 -10.34 12.73 -9.06
N LEU A 92 -9.87 11.56 -8.62
CA LEU A 92 -10.69 10.55 -7.97
C LEU A 92 -11.11 10.93 -6.55
N ASP A 93 -10.23 11.58 -5.78
CA ASP A 93 -10.58 12.13 -4.46
C ASP A 93 -11.55 13.31 -4.61
N ARG A 94 -11.23 14.28 -5.50
CA ARG A 94 -12.03 15.51 -5.67
C ARG A 94 -13.45 15.25 -6.22
N LYS A 95 -13.63 14.23 -7.06
CA LYS A 95 -14.96 13.81 -7.55
C LYS A 95 -15.66 12.79 -6.63
N GLY A 96 -15.00 12.35 -5.56
CA GLY A 96 -15.55 11.41 -4.57
C GLY A 96 -15.68 9.97 -5.07
N PHE A 97 -14.97 9.60 -6.14
CA PHE A 97 -15.01 8.26 -6.70
C PHE A 97 -14.19 7.25 -5.88
N VAL A 98 -13.14 7.72 -5.20
CA VAL A 98 -12.33 6.90 -4.30
C VAL A 98 -12.17 7.63 -2.96
N LYS A 99 -12.37 6.91 -1.86
CA LYS A 99 -12.07 7.42 -0.51
C LYS A 99 -10.67 6.98 -0.13
N ILE A 100 -9.75 7.93 -0.13
CA ILE A 100 -8.36 7.69 0.26
C ILE A 100 -8.18 8.19 1.70
N ASN A 101 -7.52 7.41 2.54
CA ASN A 101 -7.24 7.87 3.90
C ASN A 101 -6.19 8.99 3.85
N GLU A 102 -6.30 9.97 4.76
CA GLU A 102 -5.32 11.07 4.86
C GLU A 102 -3.88 10.60 5.13
N ALA A 103 -3.71 9.37 5.66
CA ALA A 103 -2.39 8.77 5.87
C ALA A 103 -1.75 8.24 4.58
N ASP A 104 -2.57 7.94 3.57
CA ASP A 104 -2.12 7.39 2.28
C ASP A 104 -1.90 8.52 1.25
N LYS A 105 -2.29 9.75 1.59
CA LYS A 105 -2.07 10.95 0.76
C LYS A 105 -0.68 11.53 1.02
N ALA A 106 0.05 11.79 -0.05
CA ALA A 106 1.38 12.39 -0.03
C ALA A 106 1.51 13.49 -1.10
N VAL A 107 2.60 14.24 -1.05
CA VAL A 107 3.04 15.20 -2.07
C VAL A 107 4.38 14.72 -2.61
N ILE A 108 4.62 14.95 -3.90
CA ILE A 108 5.92 14.70 -4.53
C ILE A 108 6.90 15.79 -4.10
N ASP A 109 8.03 15.39 -3.51
CA ASP A 109 9.13 16.25 -3.11
C ASP A 109 10.42 15.76 -3.79
N GLY A 110 10.71 16.34 -4.96
CA GLY A 110 11.74 15.84 -5.86
C GLY A 110 11.42 14.42 -6.36
N ASP A 111 12.35 13.49 -6.15
CA ASP A 111 12.20 12.08 -6.54
C ASP A 111 11.51 11.21 -5.48
N THR A 112 11.05 11.82 -4.38
CA THR A 112 10.47 11.09 -3.24
C THR A 112 9.08 11.59 -2.89
N THR A 113 8.38 10.87 -2.03
CA THR A 113 7.10 11.30 -1.48
C THR A 113 7.25 11.71 -0.02
N ARG A 114 6.42 12.67 0.41
CA ARG A 114 6.29 13.04 1.82
C ARG A 114 4.84 13.25 2.22
N PRO A 115 4.49 13.06 3.51
CA PRO A 115 3.15 13.37 3.99
C PRO A 115 2.79 14.85 3.77
N LEU A 116 1.50 15.12 3.53
CA LEU A 116 0.98 16.48 3.45
C LEU A 116 1.15 17.21 4.79
N THR A 117 1.55 18.47 4.72
CA THR A 117 1.44 19.42 5.82
C THR A 117 -0.02 19.83 6.05
N ALA A 118 -0.31 20.45 7.19
CA ALA A 118 -1.68 20.89 7.51
C ALA A 118 -2.22 21.94 6.52
N ASP A 119 -1.35 22.83 6.03
CA ASP A 119 -1.71 23.88 5.09
C ASP A 119 -1.99 23.30 3.69
N GLU A 120 -1.15 22.35 3.23
CA GLU A 120 -1.35 21.61 1.97
C GLU A 120 -2.66 20.81 1.96
N ARG A 121 -3.09 20.26 3.11
CA ARG A 121 -4.39 19.57 3.22
C ARG A 121 -5.58 20.51 3.09
N ALA A 122 -5.42 21.79 3.42
CA ALA A 122 -6.48 22.78 3.34
C ALA A 122 -6.56 23.45 1.96
N ASP A 123 -5.49 23.35 1.17
CA ASP A 123 -5.40 23.95 -0.15
C ASP A 123 -5.95 23.01 -1.24
N PRO A 124 -7.07 23.36 -1.91
CA PRO A 124 -7.68 22.53 -2.95
C PRO A 124 -6.85 22.43 -4.23
N ASP A 125 -5.84 23.28 -4.40
CA ASP A 125 -4.96 23.29 -5.58
C ASP A 125 -3.66 22.50 -5.34
N THR A 126 -3.46 21.95 -4.13
CA THR A 126 -2.33 21.04 -3.86
C THR A 126 -2.49 19.75 -4.66
N GLU A 127 -1.46 19.42 -5.45
CA GLU A 127 -1.38 18.14 -6.14
C GLU A 127 -1.04 17.03 -5.15
N ILE A 128 -1.90 16.02 -5.09
CA ILE A 128 -1.75 14.90 -4.16
C ILE A 128 -1.48 13.61 -4.93
N VAL A 129 -0.66 12.75 -4.32
CA VAL A 129 -0.43 11.38 -4.76
C VAL A 129 -0.89 10.40 -3.69
N VAL A 130 -1.23 9.17 -4.09
CA VAL A 130 -1.46 8.08 -3.14
C VAL A 130 -0.23 7.21 -3.10
N THR A 131 0.24 6.92 -1.89
CA THR A 131 1.30 5.96 -1.63
C THR A 131 0.74 4.61 -1.21
N ASP A 132 1.46 3.56 -1.56
CA ASP A 132 1.25 2.22 -1.07
C ASP A 132 1.78 2.05 0.38
N PRO A 133 1.56 0.89 1.03
CA PRO A 133 2.02 0.65 2.40
C PRO A 133 3.54 0.67 2.61
N TRP A 134 4.32 0.71 1.54
CA TRP A 134 5.78 0.80 1.56
C TRP A 134 6.30 2.21 1.27
N GLY A 135 5.40 3.15 0.93
CA GLY A 135 5.70 4.57 0.73
C GLY A 135 5.91 4.96 -0.72
N GLU A 136 5.80 4.00 -1.64
CA GLU A 136 5.92 4.23 -3.07
C GLU A 136 4.60 4.69 -3.65
N ILE A 137 4.64 5.50 -4.72
CA ILE A 137 3.41 5.83 -5.43
C ILE A 137 2.87 4.56 -6.12
N TYR A 138 1.54 4.41 -6.14
CA TYR A 138 0.94 3.47 -7.08
C TYR A 138 1.39 3.81 -8.49
N VAL A 139 1.44 2.80 -9.37
CA VAL A 139 1.76 2.91 -10.79
C VAL A 139 0.47 2.66 -11.60
N ALA A 140 0.21 3.47 -12.63
CA ALA A 140 -0.90 3.31 -13.55
C ALA A 140 -0.39 3.61 -14.96
N ARG A 141 -0.51 2.63 -15.85
CA ARG A 141 -0.06 2.72 -17.24
C ARG A 141 -1.17 2.34 -18.18
N GLU A 142 -1.20 2.94 -19.37
CA GLU A 142 -2.01 2.38 -20.44
C GLU A 142 -1.47 0.98 -20.74
N ASN A 143 -2.36 0.01 -20.93
CA ASN A 143 -1.93 -1.34 -21.24
C ASN A 143 -1.19 -1.38 -22.60
N GLU A 144 0.14 -1.35 -22.55
CA GLU A 144 1.05 -1.49 -23.69
C GLU A 144 1.46 -2.94 -23.94
N SER A 145 0.67 -3.94 -23.55
CA SER A 145 0.75 -5.30 -24.12
C SER A 145 0.34 -5.33 -25.62
N LYS A 146 0.70 -4.28 -26.36
CA LYS A 146 0.54 -4.01 -27.79
C LYS A 146 1.53 -4.80 -28.65
N GLN A 147 2.55 -5.50 -28.13
CA GLN A 147 3.43 -6.27 -29.02
C GLN A 147 2.72 -7.48 -29.65
N ARG A 148 1.78 -8.14 -28.96
CA ARG A 148 0.85 -9.11 -29.57
C ARG A 148 -0.51 -9.08 -28.87
N LYS A 149 -1.48 -8.45 -29.52
CA LYS A 149 -2.92 -8.52 -29.19
C LYS A 149 -3.42 -9.95 -29.43
N GLU A 150 -3.19 -10.88 -28.50
CA GLU A 150 -3.71 -12.25 -28.62
C GLU A 150 -5.17 -12.35 -28.13
N SER A 151 -6.00 -13.10 -28.86
CA SER A 151 -7.46 -13.16 -28.67
C SER A 151 -7.95 -13.70 -27.32
N TRP A 152 -7.06 -14.19 -26.44
CA TRP A 152 -7.40 -14.73 -25.13
C TRP A 152 -7.28 -13.70 -23.99
N MET A 153 -6.79 -12.49 -24.27
CA MET A 153 -6.66 -11.42 -23.29
C MET A 153 -8.04 -10.84 -22.95
N ARG A 154 -8.39 -10.87 -21.66
CA ARG A 154 -9.74 -10.51 -21.16
C ARG A 154 -10.00 -9.01 -21.08
N ASN A 155 -8.97 -8.16 -21.12
CA ASN A 155 -9.13 -6.71 -21.06
C ASN A 155 -8.31 -6.04 -22.16
N ARG A 156 -8.96 -5.73 -23.28
CA ARG A 156 -8.32 -5.24 -24.52
C ARG A 156 -8.13 -3.72 -24.54
N ASP A 157 -8.85 -3.01 -23.67
CA ASP A 157 -8.97 -1.56 -23.59
C ASP A 157 -9.01 -1.15 -22.10
N GLY A 158 -7.84 -0.95 -21.47
CA GLY A 158 -7.72 -0.77 -20.02
C GLY A 158 -6.42 -0.12 -19.57
N MET A 159 -6.39 0.30 -18.30
CA MET A 159 -5.19 0.75 -17.59
C MET A 159 -4.72 -0.39 -16.68
N ASP A 160 -3.43 -0.66 -16.64
CA ASP A 160 -2.85 -1.51 -15.61
C ASP A 160 -2.54 -0.62 -14.41
N VAL A 161 -3.02 -1.00 -13.22
CA VAL A 161 -2.77 -0.29 -11.97
C VAL A 161 -2.13 -1.25 -10.99
N TYR A 162 -1.01 -0.84 -10.37
CA TYR A 162 -0.26 -1.69 -9.45
C TYR A 162 0.55 -0.93 -8.41
N SER A 163 0.97 -1.63 -7.37
CA SER A 163 2.02 -1.24 -6.42
C SER A 163 3.23 -2.15 -6.64
N LYS A 164 4.44 -1.59 -6.50
CA LYS A 164 5.73 -2.29 -6.65
C LYS A 164 6.08 -3.24 -5.50
N GLY A 165 5.12 -3.50 -4.61
CA GLY A 165 5.34 -4.38 -3.48
C GLY A 165 6.40 -3.89 -2.50
N LYS A 166 6.97 -4.83 -1.75
CA LYS A 166 7.92 -4.58 -0.67
C LYS A 166 9.35 -4.40 -1.19
N ASN A 167 9.66 -4.96 -2.36
CA ASN A 167 10.99 -4.85 -2.97
C ASN A 167 11.21 -3.48 -3.64
N ILE A 168 10.14 -2.73 -3.95
CA ILE A 168 10.16 -1.42 -4.65
C ILE A 168 10.68 -1.54 -6.10
N GLU A 169 10.85 -2.76 -6.59
CA GLU A 169 11.28 -3.06 -7.95
C GLU A 169 10.05 -3.21 -8.83
N ASP A 170 10.07 -2.62 -10.02
CA ASP A 170 8.99 -2.84 -10.99
C ASP A 170 9.29 -4.14 -11.75
N ASP A 171 8.68 -5.24 -11.30
CA ASP A 171 8.80 -6.56 -11.91
C ASP A 171 7.79 -6.78 -13.06
N THR A 172 6.94 -5.78 -13.31
CA THR A 172 5.90 -5.83 -14.37
C THR A 172 6.44 -5.54 -15.77
N VAL A 173 7.75 -5.29 -15.93
CA VAL A 173 8.39 -5.00 -17.21
C VAL A 173 8.27 -6.21 -18.14
N LEU A 174 7.26 -6.15 -19.02
CA LEU A 174 7.06 -6.95 -20.24
C LEU A 174 7.50 -8.43 -20.16
N GLY A 175 6.75 -9.23 -19.40
CA GLY A 175 6.65 -10.67 -19.63
C GLY A 175 7.69 -11.55 -18.95
N THR A 176 8.48 -11.01 -18.03
CA THR A 176 9.34 -11.81 -17.14
C THR A 176 8.93 -11.58 -15.71
N GLU A 177 7.90 -12.31 -15.24
CA GLU A 177 7.70 -12.46 -13.80
C GLU A 177 8.97 -13.11 -13.23
N GLY A 178 9.77 -12.33 -12.52
CA GLY A 178 10.88 -12.86 -11.75
C GLY A 178 10.36 -13.81 -10.66
N PRO A 179 11.18 -14.77 -10.18
CA PRO A 179 10.78 -15.64 -9.07
C PRO A 179 10.46 -14.87 -7.78
N ASP A 180 10.86 -13.60 -7.70
CA ASP A 180 10.73 -12.72 -6.55
C ASP A 180 9.68 -11.60 -6.76
N ASN A 181 8.83 -11.69 -7.81
CA ASN A 181 7.78 -10.71 -8.08
C ASN A 181 6.80 -10.62 -6.90
N ASP A 182 6.73 -9.44 -6.27
CA ASP A 182 5.76 -9.10 -5.23
C ASP A 182 4.86 -7.93 -5.58
N ASP A 183 4.79 -7.57 -6.86
CA ASP A 183 3.89 -6.55 -7.40
C ASP A 183 2.43 -6.92 -7.17
N ILE A 184 1.64 -5.92 -6.82
CA ILE A 184 0.21 -6.07 -6.54
C ILE A 184 -0.56 -5.21 -7.53
N GLY A 185 -1.17 -5.84 -8.53
CA GLY A 185 -1.95 -5.14 -9.55
C GLY A 185 -3.36 -5.67 -9.80
N ASN A 186 -4.00 -5.11 -10.83
CA ASN A 186 -5.37 -5.39 -11.25
C ASN A 186 -5.51 -6.56 -12.26
N TRP A 187 -4.44 -7.34 -12.50
CA TRP A 187 -4.41 -8.50 -13.40
C TRP A 187 -4.86 -9.82 -12.76
#